data_AF-A0A7W0C134-F1
#
_entry.id   AF-A0A7W0C134-F1
#
_cell.length_a   1.000
_cell.length_b   1.000
_cell.length_c   1.000
_cell.angle_alpha   90.00
_cell.angle_beta   90.00
_cell.angle_gamma   90.00
#
_symmetry.space_group_name_H-M   'P 1'
#
loop_
_entity.id
_entity.type
_entity.pdbx_description
1 polymer ?
#
loop_
_entity_poly.entity_id
_entity_poly.type
_entity_poly.pdbx_seq_one_letter_code
_entity_poly.pdbx_strand_id
1 'polypeptide(L)' 'MERNLIVERAQEGKALAKQREDFREGRPRKHSKSQVQHALELLKTHMTHIYNEVEEMTGITKRALIRRKNELEAKTF' A
#
# COMPACT_ATOMS: atom_id res chain seq x y z
N MET A 1 -4.53 -4.21 36.81
CA MET A 1 -3.41 -5.16 36.63
C MET A 1 -3.72 -6.21 35.56
N GLU A 2 -4.89 -6.87 35.57
CA GLU A 2 -5.20 -7.94 34.59
C GLU A 2 -5.16 -7.53 33.10
N ARG A 3 -5.56 -6.30 32.75
CA ARG A 3 -5.52 -5.84 31.34
C ARG A 3 -4.09 -5.72 30.81
N ASN A 4 -3.12 -5.39 31.66
CA ASN A 4 -1.72 -5.22 31.25
C ASN A 4 -1.13 -6.58 30.84
N LEU A 5 -1.43 -7.64 31.59
CA LEU A 5 -1.00 -9.01 31.30
C LEU A 5 -1.49 -9.49 29.91
N ILE A 6 -2.70 -9.09 29.49
CA ILE A 6 -3.25 -9.44 28.17
C ILE A 6 -2.52 -8.68 27.05
N VAL A 7 -2.25 -7.38 27.27
CA VAL A 7 -1.55 -6.54 26.30
C VAL A 7 -0.11 -7.02 26.11
N GLU A 8 0.60 -7.28 27.20
CA GLU A 8 1.98 -7.80 27.19
C GLU A 8 2.06 -9.13 26.44
N ARG A 9 1.18 -10.10 26.76
CA ARG A 9 1.13 -11.39 26.07
C ARG A 9 0.84 -11.26 24.57
N ALA A 10 -0.08 -10.37 24.19
CA ALA A 10 -0.40 -10.14 22.78
C ALA A 10 0.76 -9.47 22.02
N GLN A 11 1.50 -8.56 22.68
CA GLN A 11 2.68 -7.93 22.13
C GLN A 11 3.82 -8.93 21.93
N GLU A 12 4.07 -9.80 22.91
CA GLU A 12 5.06 -10.88 22.82
C GLU A 12 4.74 -11.85 21.67
N GLY A 13 3.49 -12.31 21.58
CA GLY A 13 3.05 -13.18 20.48
C GLY A 13 3.21 -12.53 19.11
N LYS A 14 2.95 -11.22 19.01
CA LYS A 14 3.16 -10.44 17.79
C LYS A 14 4.65 -10.29 17.46
N ALA A 15 5.52 -10.13 18.46
CA ALA A 15 6.96 -10.03 18.28
C ALA A 15 7.55 -11.34 17.72
N LEU A 16 7.07 -12.49 18.20
CA LEU A 16 7.43 -13.79 17.64
C LEU A 16 6.93 -13.95 16.20
N ALA A 17 5.69 -13.55 15.92
CA ALA A 17 5.14 -13.60 14.56
C ALA A 17 5.95 -12.74 13.57
N LYS A 18 6.44 -11.56 14.01
CA LYS A 18 7.30 -10.67 13.20
C LYS A 18 8.60 -11.30 12.72
N GLN A 19 9.10 -12.33 13.39
CA GLN A 19 10.33 -13.03 12.99
C GLN A 19 10.13 -13.94 11.79
N ARG A 20 8.89 -14.31 11.45
CA ARG A 20 8.60 -15.16 10.31
C ARG A 20 8.68 -14.37 9.00
N GLU A 21 9.26 -14.98 7.97
CA GLU A 21 9.43 -14.36 6.64
C GLU A 21 8.08 -14.07 5.93
N ASP A 22 7.03 -14.82 6.27
CA ASP A 22 5.68 -14.65 5.72
C ASP A 22 4.85 -13.57 6.44
N PHE A 23 5.35 -13.01 7.54
CA PHE A 23 4.62 -12.04 8.32
C PHE A 23 4.49 -10.71 7.58
N ARG A 24 3.25 -10.23 7.46
CA ARG A 24 2.92 -8.92 6.88
C ARG A 24 2.07 -8.14 7.86
N GLU A 25 2.57 -6.97 8.27
CA GLU A 25 1.84 -6.08 9.17
C GLU A 25 0.99 -5.06 8.40
N GLY A 26 -0.18 -4.74 8.96
CA GLY A 26 -1.08 -3.73 8.42
C GLY A 26 -2.08 -4.24 7.39
N ARG A 27 -2.81 -3.33 6.77
CA ARG A 27 -3.89 -3.66 5.83
C ARG A 27 -3.30 -4.14 4.50
N PRO A 28 -3.71 -5.31 3.98
CA PRO A 28 -3.34 -5.75 2.63
C PRO A 28 -3.70 -4.70 1.57
N ARG A 29 -2.85 -4.59 0.54
CA ARG A 29 -3.10 -3.67 -0.57
C ARG A 29 -4.35 -4.13 -1.33
N LYS A 30 -5.34 -3.23 -1.46
CA LYS A 30 -6.59 -3.50 -2.20
C LYS A 30 -6.36 -3.79 -3.69
N HIS A 31 -5.43 -3.08 -4.32
CA HIS A 31 -5.12 -3.22 -5.75
C HIS A 31 -3.84 -4.02 -5.95
N SER A 32 -3.88 -4.92 -6.94
CA SER A 32 -2.74 -5.73 -7.36
C SER A 32 -1.59 -4.86 -7.90
N LYS A 33 -0.38 -5.42 -7.95
CA LYS A 33 0.79 -4.71 -8.49
C LYS A 33 0.59 -4.34 -9.97
N SER A 34 0.01 -5.24 -10.77
CA SER A 34 -0.25 -5.03 -12.20
C SER A 34 -1.26 -3.90 -12.44
N GLN A 35 -2.38 -3.87 -11.72
CA GLN A 35 -3.37 -2.79 -11.83
C GLN A 35 -2.76 -1.41 -11.53
N VAL A 36 -1.90 -1.35 -10.51
CA VAL A 36 -1.25 -0.11 -10.11
C VAL A 36 -0.20 0.30 -11.15
N GLN A 37 0.57 -0.66 -11.66
CA GLN A 37 1.55 -0.41 -12.70
C GLN A 37 0.89 0.15 -13.97
N HIS A 38 -0.18 -0.50 -14.42
CA HIS A 38 -0.96 -0.04 -15.56
C HIS A 38 -1.52 1.37 -15.34
N ALA A 39 -2.10 1.64 -14.17
CA ALA A 39 -2.60 2.98 -13.85
C ALA A 39 -1.50 4.05 -13.86
N LEU A 40 -0.29 3.73 -13.41
CA LEU A 40 0.83 4.67 -13.42
C LEU A 40 1.43 4.89 -14.82
N GLU A 41 1.35 3.89 -15.70
CA GLU A 41 1.72 4.02 -17.11
C GLU A 41 0.77 4.96 -17.84
N LEU A 42 -0.54 4.83 -17.60
CA LEU A 42 -1.55 5.77 -18.12
C LEU A 42 -1.27 7.21 -17.67
N LEU A 43 -0.77 7.40 -16.45
CA LEU A 43 -0.40 8.74 -15.97
C LEU A 43 0.79 9.37 -16.73
N LYS A 44 1.65 8.55 -17.34
CA LYS A 44 2.83 9.05 -18.09
C LYS A 44 2.48 9.40 -19.53
N THR A 45 1.48 8.75 -20.12
CA THR A 45 1.15 8.88 -21.54
C THR A 45 0.13 9.98 -21.85
N HIS A 46 -0.81 10.26 -20.95
CA HIS A 46 -1.88 11.25 -21.20
C HIS A 46 -1.55 12.58 -20.52
N MET A 47 -1.47 13.70 -21.27
CA MET A 47 -0.99 14.99 -20.75
C MET A 47 -2.05 15.98 -20.23
N THR A 48 -3.36 15.75 -20.42
CA THR A 48 -4.33 16.86 -20.23
C THR A 48 -5.34 16.69 -19.08
N HIS A 49 -5.69 15.47 -18.63
CA HIS A 49 -6.63 15.26 -17.49
C HIS A 49 -6.27 14.07 -16.58
N ILE A 50 -4.97 13.92 -16.31
CA ILE A 50 -4.29 12.68 -15.94
C ILE A 50 -4.87 11.91 -14.74
N TYR A 51 -5.11 12.55 -13.59
CA TYR A 51 -5.41 11.81 -12.36
C TYR A 51 -6.89 11.48 -12.15
N ASN A 52 -7.79 12.39 -12.53
CA ASN A 52 -9.23 12.18 -12.34
C ASN A 52 -9.74 11.15 -13.37
N GLU A 53 -9.27 11.26 -14.61
CA GLU A 53 -9.61 10.32 -15.67
C GLU A 53 -9.05 8.91 -15.38
N VAL A 54 -7.79 8.81 -14.94
CA VAL A 54 -7.21 7.52 -14.53
C VAL A 54 -7.91 6.96 -13.29
N GLU A 55 -8.39 7.79 -12.37
CA GLU A 55 -9.21 7.33 -11.24
C GLU A 55 -10.54 6.74 -11.69
N GLU A 56 -11.23 7.36 -12.64
CA GLU A 56 -12.46 6.83 -13.24
C GLU A 56 -12.22 5.53 -14.01
N MET A 57 -11.14 5.46 -14.80
CA MET A 57 -10.81 4.28 -15.60
C MET A 57 -10.35 3.08 -14.76
N THR A 58 -9.56 3.32 -13.71
CA THR A 58 -8.89 2.25 -12.96
C THR A 58 -9.54 1.95 -11.62
N GLY A 59 -10.43 2.81 -11.15
CA GLY A 59 -11.03 2.75 -9.81
C GLY A 59 -10.02 2.97 -8.67
N ILE A 60 -8.81 3.45 -8.99
CA ILE A 60 -7.77 3.77 -8.03
C ILE A 60 -7.82 5.26 -7.75
N THR A 61 -8.02 5.62 -6.48
CA THR A 61 -8.17 7.03 -6.13
C THR A 61 -6.92 7.85 -6.41
N LYS A 62 -7.09 9.13 -6.73
CA LYS A 62 -5.98 10.09 -6.95
C LYS A 62 -4.92 10.03 -5.85
N ARG A 63 -5.32 9.97 -4.58
CA ARG A 63 -4.39 9.82 -3.43
C ARG A 63 -3.62 8.51 -3.48
N ALA A 64 -4.27 7.40 -3.86
CA ALA A 64 -3.61 6.12 -4.00
C ALA A 64 -2.60 6.14 -5.17
N LEU A 65 -2.92 6.77 -6.29
CA LEU A 65 -2.00 6.96 -7.42
C LEU A 65 -0.75 7.75 -7.04
N ILE A 66 -0.92 8.92 -6.40
CA ILE A 66 0.20 9.77 -5.96
C ILE A 66 1.10 9.02 -4.97
N ARG A 67 0.52 8.36 -3.96
CA ARG A 67 1.30 7.56 -3.00
C ARG A 67 2.12 6.47 -3.70
N ARG A 68 1.53 5.77 -4.67
CA ARG A 68 2.21 4.69 -5.39
C ARG A 68 3.30 5.22 -6.33
N LYS A 69 3.11 6.38 -6.93
CA LYS A 69 4.15 7.08 -7.69
C LYS A 69 5.36 7.39 -6.81
N ASN A 70 5.14 8.03 -5.65
CA ASN A 70 6.22 8.36 -4.71
C ASN A 70 6.92 7.11 -4.16
N GLU A 71 6.19 6.02 -3.88
CA GLU A 71 6.77 4.73 -3.47
C GLU A 71 7.69 4.13 -4.54
N LEU A 72 7.42 4.35 -5.84
CA LEU A 72 8.29 3.88 -6.92
C LEU A 72 9.51 4.77 -7.09
N GLU A 73 9.34 6.08 -7.02
CA GLU A 73 10.46 7.04 -7.08
C GLU A 73 11.44 6.77 -5.93
N ALA A 74 10.94 6.58 -4.70
CA ALA A 74 11.77 6.26 -3.54
C ALA A 74 12.47 4.89 -3.61
N LYS A 75 12.00 3.95 -4.44
CA LYS A 75 12.67 2.65 -4.68
C LYS A 75 13.72 2.70 -5.78
N THR A 76 13.74 3.79 -6.55
CA THR A 76 14.68 3.97 -7.66
C THR A 76 16.01 4.58 -7.17
N PHE A 77 16.06 5.04 -5.92
CA PHE A 77 17.25 5.44 -5.17
C PHE A 77 17.69 4.32 -4.22
#